data_AF-A0A318QAC5-F1
#
_entry.id   AF-A0A318QAC5-F1
#
_cell.length_a   1.000
_cell.length_b   1.000
_cell.length_c   1.000
_cell.angle_alpha   90.00
_cell.angle_beta   90.00
_cell.angle_gamma   90.00
#
_symmetry.space_group_name_H-M   'P 1'
#
loop_
_entity.id
_entity.type
_entity.pdbx_description
1 polymer ?
#
loop_
_entity_poly.entity_id
_entity_poly.type
_entity_poly.pdbx_seq_one_letter_code
_entity_poly.pdbx_strand_id
1 'polypeptide(L)'
;MAKKPVPPIEPDDWDDDEAGFLQPLEPPPPVRDPTDLRLHTRQLADLLRARFPDRWVGVEIGTLPLRCEDDLFSDFIDLGDGLGARLDYDPEEPERVLWISAGNRDHGGEPLDFPRDSEACRGRMLSTAEIAELLDFLDREAAY
;
A
#
# COMPACT_ATOMS: atom_id res chain seq x y z
N MET A 1 -16.25 59.39 7.48
CA MET A 1 -15.93 59.22 6.05
C MET A 1 -16.23 57.78 5.68
N ALA A 2 -17.20 57.58 4.79
CA ALA A 2 -17.79 56.28 4.47
C ALA A 2 -16.97 55.55 3.39
N LYS A 3 -16.80 54.23 3.54
CA LYS A 3 -16.09 53.34 2.62
C LYS A 3 -16.77 53.33 1.25
N LYS A 4 -16.00 53.51 0.17
CA LYS A 4 -16.48 53.23 -1.20
C LYS A 4 -16.66 51.72 -1.37
N PRO A 5 -17.74 51.24 -2.03
CA PRO A 5 -17.94 49.82 -2.28
C PRO A 5 -17.06 49.34 -3.43
N VAL A 6 -16.52 48.13 -3.26
CA VAL A 6 -15.79 47.36 -4.29
C VAL A 6 -16.82 46.80 -5.28
N PRO A 7 -16.59 46.85 -6.61
CA PRO A 7 -17.52 46.29 -7.58
C PRO A 7 -17.57 44.75 -7.48
N PRO A 8 -18.71 44.12 -7.80
CA PRO A 8 -18.83 42.67 -7.82
C PRO A 8 -17.94 42.11 -8.94
N ILE A 9 -17.14 41.10 -8.58
CA ILE A 9 -16.41 40.27 -9.55
C ILE A 9 -17.46 39.32 -10.12
N GLU A 10 -17.81 39.51 -11.40
CA GLU A 10 -18.55 38.50 -12.15
C GLU A 10 -17.63 37.27 -12.34
N PRO A 11 -18.15 36.03 -12.28
CA PRO A 11 -17.33 34.86 -12.53
C PRO A 11 -17.01 34.81 -14.03
N ASP A 12 -15.84 35.33 -14.39
CA ASP A 12 -15.23 35.11 -15.69
C ASP A 12 -15.10 33.60 -15.94
N ASP A 13 -15.39 33.26 -17.19
CA ASP A 13 -15.39 31.94 -17.81
C ASP A 13 -14.39 30.95 -17.20
N TRP A 14 -14.91 29.83 -16.69
CA TRP A 14 -14.13 28.61 -16.51
C TRP A 14 -13.83 28.05 -17.91
N ASP A 15 -12.81 28.59 -18.56
CA ASP A 15 -12.18 27.95 -19.71
C ASP A 15 -11.54 26.64 -19.25
N ASP A 16 -12.11 25.55 -19.75
CA ASP A 16 -12.01 24.15 -19.34
C ASP A 16 -10.71 23.47 -19.84
N ASP A 17 -9.58 24.20 -19.98
CA ASP A 17 -8.44 23.74 -20.79
C ASP A 17 -7.05 23.72 -20.11
N GLU A 18 -6.95 23.84 -18.79
CA GLU A 18 -5.65 23.70 -18.06
C GLU A 18 -5.75 22.79 -16.82
N ALA A 19 -6.66 21.80 -16.83
CA ALA A 19 -6.47 20.61 -16.02
C ALA A 19 -5.36 19.77 -16.69
N GLY A 20 -4.11 20.23 -16.56
CA GLY A 20 -2.94 19.45 -16.97
C GLY A 20 -3.03 18.09 -16.31
N PHE A 21 -3.46 17.09 -17.09
CA PHE A 21 -3.43 15.70 -16.69
C PHE A 21 -2.00 15.41 -16.27
N LEU A 22 -1.75 15.37 -14.96
CA LEU A 22 -0.49 14.91 -14.41
C LEU A 22 -0.22 13.58 -15.11
N GLN A 23 0.86 13.52 -15.89
CA GLN A 23 1.28 12.28 -16.51
C GLN A 23 1.30 11.22 -15.41
N PRO A 24 0.75 10.01 -15.65
CA PRO A 24 0.84 8.94 -14.67
C PRO A 24 2.31 8.80 -14.30
N LEU A 25 2.68 9.21 -13.09
CA LEU A 25 4.02 8.99 -12.57
C LEU A 25 4.20 7.48 -12.64
N GLU A 26 5.21 7.01 -13.38
CA GLU A 26 5.60 5.61 -13.32
C GLU A 26 5.78 5.27 -11.83
N PRO A 27 5.17 4.18 -11.34
CA PRO A 27 5.33 3.81 -9.95
C PRO A 27 6.83 3.68 -9.64
N PRO A 28 7.27 4.15 -8.48
CA PRO A 28 8.68 4.05 -8.12
C PRO A 28 9.14 2.58 -8.22
N PRO A 29 10.38 2.34 -8.68
CA PRO A 29 10.88 0.97 -8.82
C PRO A 29 10.85 0.25 -7.46
N PRO A 30 10.51 -1.04 -7.41
CA PRO A 30 10.47 -1.80 -6.16
C PRO A 30 11.81 -1.76 -5.43
N VAL A 31 11.77 -1.41 -4.15
CA VAL A 31 12.90 -1.43 -3.22
C VAL A 31 13.30 -2.87 -2.94
N ARG A 32 14.59 -3.14 -3.04
CA ARG A 32 15.17 -4.49 -2.85
C ARG A 32 16.17 -4.57 -1.70
N ASP A 33 16.63 -3.42 -1.19
CA ASP A 33 17.53 -3.36 -0.05
C ASP A 33 16.72 -3.44 1.26
N PRO A 34 16.94 -4.45 2.12
CA PRO A 34 16.27 -4.57 3.40
C PRO A 34 16.51 -3.39 4.35
N THR A 35 17.57 -2.60 4.19
CA THR A 35 17.83 -1.45 5.08
C THR A 35 16.87 -0.28 4.87
N ASP A 36 16.26 -0.22 3.69
CA ASP A 36 15.34 0.84 3.30
C ASP A 36 13.88 0.49 3.63
N LEU A 37 13.65 -0.72 4.13
CA LEU A 37 12.32 -1.23 4.49
C LEU A 37 11.99 -0.96 5.96
N ARG A 38 10.71 -0.68 6.20
CA ARG A 38 10.14 -0.66 7.56
C ARG A 38 10.30 -2.01 8.22
N LEU A 39 10.32 -2.03 9.56
CA LEU A 39 10.58 -3.26 10.32
C LEU A 39 9.67 -4.43 9.92
N HIS A 40 8.35 -4.21 9.90
CA HIS A 40 7.38 -5.26 9.58
C HIS A 40 7.42 -5.67 8.11
N THR A 41 7.58 -4.70 7.19
CA THR A 41 7.78 -4.97 5.76
C THR A 41 9.02 -5.82 5.53
N ARG A 42 10.14 -5.48 6.17
CA ARG A 42 11.37 -6.27 6.10
C ARG A 42 11.16 -7.69 6.60
N GLN A 43 10.52 -7.84 7.76
CA GLN A 43 10.25 -9.17 8.34
C GLN A 43 9.43 -10.05 7.39
N LEU A 44 8.38 -9.51 6.79
CA LEU A 44 7.57 -10.27 5.82
C LEU A 44 8.32 -10.51 4.51
N ALA A 45 9.05 -9.50 4.02
CA ALA A 45 9.85 -9.59 2.80
C ALA A 45 10.91 -10.69 2.92
N ASP A 46 11.61 -10.79 4.04
CA ASP A 46 12.61 -11.83 4.27
C ASP A 46 11.97 -13.24 4.27
N LEU A 47 10.79 -13.39 4.88
CA LEU A 47 10.04 -14.65 4.86
C LEU A 47 9.60 -15.04 3.44
N LEU A 48 9.00 -14.09 2.71
CA LEU A 48 8.49 -14.33 1.36
C LEU A 48 9.61 -14.57 0.36
N ARG A 49 10.72 -13.82 0.45
CA ARG A 49 11.91 -14.03 -0.36
C ARG A 49 12.54 -15.40 -0.13
N ALA A 50 12.53 -15.89 1.12
CA ALA A 50 13.02 -17.22 1.44
C ALA A 50 12.09 -18.33 0.93
N ARG A 51 10.77 -18.12 0.98
CA ARG A 51 9.77 -19.10 0.50
C ARG A 51 9.66 -19.16 -1.02
N PHE A 52 9.73 -18.01 -1.69
CA PHE A 52 9.49 -17.82 -3.12
C PHE A 52 10.66 -17.14 -3.85
N PRO A 53 11.89 -17.71 -3.80
CA PRO A 53 13.08 -17.04 -4.32
C PRO A 53 13.01 -16.74 -5.82
N ASP A 54 12.37 -17.63 -6.60
CA ASP A 54 12.26 -17.49 -8.06
C ASP A 54 11.18 -16.50 -8.51
N ARG A 55 10.29 -16.12 -7.59
CA ARG A 55 9.17 -15.19 -7.82
C ARG A 55 9.42 -13.81 -7.24
N TRP A 56 10.43 -13.65 -6.40
CA TRP A 56 10.73 -12.40 -5.71
C TRP A 56 11.01 -11.24 -6.67
N VAL A 57 10.18 -10.18 -6.62
CA VAL A 57 10.36 -8.97 -7.43
C VAL A 57 10.97 -7.84 -6.60
N GLY A 58 10.39 -7.55 -5.43
CA GLY A 58 10.80 -6.45 -4.56
C GLY A 58 9.65 -5.91 -3.72
N VAL A 59 9.85 -4.73 -3.14
CA VAL A 59 8.83 -4.05 -2.33
C VAL A 59 8.49 -2.69 -2.92
N GLU A 60 7.24 -2.49 -3.30
CA GLU A 60 6.70 -1.17 -3.61
C GLU A 60 6.39 -0.46 -2.28
N ILE A 61 7.27 0.47 -1.87
CA ILE A 61 7.03 1.31 -0.69
C ILE A 61 6.03 2.39 -1.10
N GLY A 62 4.85 2.39 -0.51
CA GLY A 62 3.81 3.32 -0.90
C GLY A 62 4.06 4.73 -0.39
N THR A 63 4.58 5.62 -1.24
CA THR A 63 4.15 7.04 -1.24
C THR A 63 3.03 7.26 -2.27
N LEU A 64 2.24 6.22 -2.57
CA LEU A 64 1.18 6.29 -3.56
C LEU A 64 0.11 7.27 -3.05
N PRO A 65 -0.31 8.30 -3.82
CA PRO A 65 -1.46 9.10 -3.46
C PRO A 65 -2.68 8.20 -3.60
N LEU A 66 -3.12 7.63 -2.49
CA LEU A 66 -4.24 6.71 -2.48
C LEU A 66 -5.51 7.51 -2.73
N ARG A 67 -6.06 7.33 -3.94
CA ARG A 67 -7.45 7.69 -4.22
C ARG A 67 -8.35 6.74 -3.44
N CYS A 68 -8.56 7.02 -2.17
CA CYS A 68 -9.69 6.61 -1.33
C CYS A 68 -9.57 7.37 -0.01
N GLU A 69 -10.70 7.74 0.56
CA GLU A 69 -10.90 8.80 1.56
C GLU A 69 -10.22 8.59 2.94
N ASP A 70 -9.27 7.65 3.07
CA ASP A 70 -8.73 7.17 4.36
C ASP A 70 -7.21 7.34 4.57
N ASP A 71 -6.48 8.05 3.69
CA ASP A 71 -5.05 8.44 3.87
C ASP A 71 -4.12 7.32 4.39
N LEU A 72 -4.42 6.05 4.10
CA LEU A 72 -3.61 4.93 4.59
C LEU A 72 -2.26 4.95 3.88
N PHE A 73 -1.21 4.54 4.58
CA PHE A 73 0.11 4.35 3.99
C PHE A 73 0.35 2.85 3.84
N SER A 74 0.68 2.35 2.64
CA SER A 74 0.81 0.89 2.43
C SER A 74 2.13 0.50 1.77
N ASP A 75 2.75 -0.58 2.24
CA ASP A 75 3.83 -1.26 1.51
C ASP A 75 3.26 -2.50 0.81
N PHE A 76 3.72 -2.79 -0.41
CA PHE A 76 3.37 -4.01 -1.14
C PHE A 76 4.62 -4.82 -1.46
N ILE A 77 4.64 -6.08 -1.06
CA ILE A 77 5.72 -7.04 -1.34
C ILE A 77 5.30 -7.86 -2.55
N ASP A 78 5.99 -7.67 -3.67
CA ASP A 78 5.66 -8.22 -4.98
C ASP A 78 6.39 -9.55 -5.25
N LEU A 79 5.60 -10.58 -5.59
CA LEU A 79 6.01 -11.94 -5.98
C LEU A 79 5.72 -12.23 -7.47
N GLY A 80 5.52 -11.18 -8.27
CA GLY A 80 5.27 -11.26 -9.70
C GLY A 80 3.83 -11.63 -10.04
N ASP A 81 3.40 -11.24 -11.24
CA ASP A 81 2.05 -11.47 -11.77
C ASP A 81 0.94 -10.95 -10.86
N GLY A 82 1.24 -9.86 -10.14
CA GLY A 82 0.33 -9.21 -9.20
C GLY A 82 0.14 -9.93 -7.87
N LEU A 83 0.76 -11.10 -7.68
CA LEU A 83 0.71 -11.86 -6.43
C LEU A 83 1.64 -11.22 -5.39
N GLY A 84 1.17 -11.06 -4.16
CA GLY A 84 2.01 -10.50 -3.11
C GLY A 84 1.30 -10.34 -1.78
N ALA A 85 1.93 -9.56 -0.91
CA ALA A 85 1.38 -9.19 0.39
C ALA A 85 1.41 -7.68 0.59
N ARG A 86 0.34 -7.10 1.14
CA ARG A 86 0.22 -5.69 1.50
C ARG A 86 0.30 -5.51 3.01
N LEU A 87 1.00 -4.48 3.47
CA LEU A 87 0.97 -4.02 4.85
C LEU A 87 0.44 -2.59 4.87
N ASP A 88 -0.68 -2.39 5.54
CA ASP A 88 -1.28 -1.07 5.75
C ASP A 88 -0.84 -0.52 7.10
N TYR A 89 -0.37 0.73 7.12
CA TYR A 89 0.19 1.41 8.26
C TYR A 89 -0.69 2.57 8.72
N ASP A 90 -0.59 2.89 10.00
CA ASP A 90 -1.19 4.10 10.55
C ASP A 90 -0.44 5.33 10.03
N PRO A 91 -1.14 6.33 9.46
CA PRO A 91 -0.50 7.56 8.97
C PRO A 91 0.04 8.46 10.10
N GLU A 92 -0.54 8.41 11.29
CA GLU A 92 -0.09 9.13 12.49
C GLU A 92 1.03 8.38 13.23
N GLU A 93 1.05 7.04 13.15
CA GLU A 93 2.10 6.17 13.71
C GLU A 93 2.72 5.26 12.62
N PRO A 94 3.66 5.74 11.77
CA PRO A 94 4.13 5.01 10.59
C PRO A 94 4.82 3.66 10.83
N GLU A 95 5.29 3.40 12.05
CA GLU A 95 5.77 2.07 12.46
C GLU A 95 4.65 1.05 12.77
N ARG A 96 3.42 1.52 12.96
CA ARG A 96 2.27 0.73 13.40
C ARG A 96 1.54 0.14 12.21
N VAL A 97 1.62 -1.17 12.06
CA VAL A 97 0.81 -1.91 11.09
C VAL A 97 -0.63 -2.04 11.59
N LEU A 98 -1.60 -1.70 10.73
CA LEU A 98 -3.04 -1.81 10.93
C LEU A 98 -3.63 -3.04 10.25
N TRP A 99 -3.05 -3.44 9.13
CA TRP A 99 -3.55 -4.57 8.36
C TRP A 99 -2.41 -5.26 7.62
N ILE A 100 -2.48 -6.59 7.52
CA ILE A 100 -1.64 -7.37 6.60
C ILE A 100 -2.57 -8.20 5.75
N SER A 101 -2.41 -8.15 4.43
CA SER A 101 -3.20 -8.97 3.51
C SER A 101 -2.33 -9.64 2.46
N ALA A 102 -2.78 -10.77 1.92
CA ALA A 102 -2.13 -11.50 0.85
C ALA A 102 -3.14 -11.75 -0.28
N GLY A 103 -2.71 -11.60 -1.53
CA GLY A 103 -3.63 -11.72 -2.67
C GLY A 103 -2.97 -11.43 -4.01
N ASN A 104 -3.75 -11.59 -5.07
CA ASN A 104 -3.35 -11.22 -6.42
C ASN A 104 -4.10 -9.94 -6.86
N ARG A 105 -3.36 -8.84 -7.06
CA ARG A 105 -3.94 -7.56 -7.48
C ARG A 105 -4.44 -7.56 -8.93
N ASP A 106 -3.90 -8.45 -9.78
CA ASP A 106 -4.14 -8.47 -11.23
C ASP A 106 -5.20 -9.50 -11.65
N HIS A 107 -5.28 -10.63 -10.95
CA HIS A 107 -6.20 -11.74 -11.29
C HIS A 107 -7.55 -11.67 -10.56
N GLY A 108 -7.73 -10.73 -9.62
CA GLY A 108 -8.92 -10.64 -8.78
C GLY A 108 -9.02 -11.80 -7.77
N GLY A 109 -9.97 -11.70 -6.84
CA GLY A 109 -10.14 -12.66 -5.74
C GLY A 109 -10.31 -11.98 -4.39
N GLU A 110 -10.77 -12.73 -3.39
CA GLU A 110 -10.82 -12.23 -2.02
C GLU A 110 -9.43 -12.39 -1.39
N PRO A 111 -8.80 -11.30 -0.91
CA PRO A 111 -7.52 -11.39 -0.24
C PRO A 111 -7.66 -12.15 1.08
N LEU A 112 -6.57 -12.80 1.50
CA LEU A 112 -6.46 -13.32 2.86
C LEU A 112 -6.03 -12.19 3.79
N ASP A 113 -6.86 -11.88 4.78
CA ASP A 113 -6.72 -10.70 5.63
C ASP A 113 -6.35 -11.03 7.09
N PHE A 114 -5.45 -10.22 7.65
CA PHE A 114 -5.00 -10.30 9.04
C PHE A 114 -5.10 -8.92 9.71
N PRO A 115 -6.24 -8.59 10.37
CA PRO A 115 -6.43 -7.31 11.06
C PRO A 115 -5.46 -7.12 12.22
N ARG A 116 -4.92 -5.90 12.36
CA ARG A 116 -4.00 -5.45 13.44
C ARG A 116 -4.42 -4.15 14.11
N ASP A 117 -5.56 -3.58 13.70
CA ASP A 117 -6.15 -2.35 14.23
C ASP A 117 -6.70 -2.50 15.66
N SER A 118 -7.02 -3.73 16.09
CA SER A 118 -7.46 -4.00 17.46
C SER A 118 -6.32 -3.97 18.49
N GLU A 119 -6.64 -3.57 19.72
CA GLU A 119 -5.71 -3.49 20.86
C GLU A 119 -4.92 -4.80 21.12
N ALA A 120 -5.53 -5.96 20.87
CA ALA A 120 -4.89 -7.26 21.10
C ALA A 120 -3.68 -7.50 20.17
N CYS A 121 -3.71 -6.91 18.99
CA CYS A 121 -2.72 -7.11 17.93
C CYS A 121 -1.95 -5.84 17.57
N ARG A 122 -2.23 -4.72 18.25
CA ARG A 122 -1.69 -3.39 17.95
C ARG A 122 -0.16 -3.42 17.83
N GLY A 123 0.32 -3.03 16.66
CA GLY A 123 1.76 -2.96 16.34
C GLY A 123 2.48 -4.32 16.33
N ARG A 124 1.74 -5.44 16.30
CA ARG A 124 2.32 -6.79 16.24
C ARG A 124 2.36 -7.33 14.83
N MET A 125 3.43 -8.05 14.54
CA MET A 125 3.56 -8.88 13.35
C MET A 125 2.62 -10.11 13.41
N LEU A 126 2.55 -10.85 12.30
CA LEU A 126 1.89 -12.15 12.22
C LEU A 126 2.45 -13.14 13.25
N SER A 127 1.57 -13.90 13.90
CA SER A 127 1.94 -15.07 14.69
C SER A 127 2.42 -16.20 13.79
N THR A 128 3.09 -17.22 14.35
CA THR A 128 3.57 -18.38 13.58
C THR A 128 2.44 -19.09 12.82
N ALA A 129 1.24 -19.19 13.40
CA ALA A 129 0.09 -19.81 12.76
C ALA A 129 -0.40 -18.99 11.55
N GLU A 130 -0.49 -17.67 11.71
CA GLU A 130 -0.89 -16.76 10.63
C GLU A 130 0.16 -16.69 9.52
N ILE A 131 1.45 -16.79 9.87
CA ILE A 131 2.53 -16.91 8.88
C ILE A 131 2.33 -18.19 8.04
N ALA A 132 2.09 -19.33 8.69
CA ALA A 132 1.83 -20.58 7.96
C ALA A 132 0.61 -20.45 7.03
N GLU A 133 -0.49 -19.88 7.54
CA GLU A 133 -1.70 -19.65 6.74
C GLU A 133 -1.46 -18.73 5.53
N LEU A 134 -0.72 -17.63 5.73
CA LEU A 134 -0.34 -16.71 4.66
C LEU A 134 0.50 -17.40 3.58
N LEU A 135 1.49 -18.20 3.98
CA LEU A 135 2.35 -18.91 3.04
C LEU A 135 1.57 -19.99 2.28
N ASP A 136 0.73 -20.77 2.97
CA ASP A 136 -0.13 -21.79 2.35
C ASP A 136 -1.14 -21.19 1.37
N PHE A 137 -1.62 -19.98 1.63
CA PHE A 137 -2.44 -19.24 0.68
C PHE A 137 -1.64 -18.83 -0.56
N LEU A 138 -0.49 -18.18 -0.39
CA LEU A 138 0.34 -17.73 -1.52
C LEU A 138 0.86 -18.90 -2.37
N ASP A 139 1.18 -20.04 -1.76
CA ASP A 139 1.58 -21.26 -2.49
C ASP A 139 0.45 -21.78 -3.39
N ARG A 140 -0.80 -21.72 -2.92
CA ARG A 140 -1.98 -22.11 -3.72
C ARG A 140 -2.21 -21.14 -4.86
N GLU A 141 -2.17 -19.84 -4.58
CA GLU A 141 -2.36 -18.80 -5.59
C GLU A 141 -1.25 -18.81 -6.66
N ALA A 142 -0.01 -19.10 -6.28
CA ALA A 142 1.12 -19.20 -7.22
C ALA A 142 1.05 -20.41 -8.17
N ALA A 143 0.16 -21.37 -7.90
CA ALA A 143 -0.02 -22.58 -8.71
C ALA A 143 -1.12 -22.47 -9.78
N TYR A 144 -1.91 -21.40 -9.76
CA TYR A 144 -2.91 -21.08 -10.79
C TYR A 144 -2.28 -20.31 -11.95
#